data_AF-A0A959PTW0-F1
#
_entry.id   AF-A0A959PTW0-F1
#
_cell.length_a   1.000
_cell.length_b   1.000
_cell.length_c   1.000
_cell.angle_alpha   90.00
_cell.angle_beta   90.00
_cell.angle_gamma   90.00
#
_symmetry.space_group_name_H-M   'P 1'
#
loop_
_entity.id
_entity.type
_entity.pdbx_description
1 polymer ?
#
loop_
_entity_poly.entity_id
_entity_poly.type
_entity_poly.pdbx_seq_one_letter_code
_entity_poly.pdbx_strand_id
1 'polypeptide(L)' 'MQKDFFVTYRDLYKKNLLEDVIPFWENYSLDWEHGGYFTCLDQTGQVYDTDKFTWLQARQVWTFSMLYNRV' A
#
# COMPACT_ATOMS: atom_id res chain seq x y z
N MET A 1 -4.92 9.74 30.74
CA MET A 1 -6.09 8.88 30.44
C MET A 1 -6.61 9.04 29.02
N GLN A 2 -7.20 10.17 28.58
CA GLN A 2 -7.65 10.29 27.17
C GLN A 2 -6.50 10.47 26.15
N LYS A 3 -5.42 11.16 26.54
CA LYS A 3 -4.26 11.44 25.66
C LYS A 3 -3.49 10.17 25.26
N ASP A 4 -3.37 9.22 26.18
CA ASP A 4 -2.63 7.97 26.00
C ASP A 4 -3.33 7.03 25.00
N PHE A 5 -4.66 7.08 24.95
CA PHE A 5 -5.48 6.36 23.98
C PHE A 5 -5.18 6.82 22.55
N PHE A 6 -5.24 8.14 22.27
CA PHE A 6 -5.00 8.66 20.92
C PHE A 6 -3.57 8.40 20.44
N VAL A 7 -2.58 8.46 21.33
CA VAL A 7 -1.19 8.10 21.02
C VAL A 7 -1.10 6.62 20.62
N THR A 8 -1.75 5.73 21.37
CA THR A 8 -1.74 4.29 21.08
C THR A 8 -2.32 3.99 19.69
N TYR A 9 -3.47 4.56 19.34
CA TYR A 9 -4.04 4.34 18.00
C TYR A 9 -3.21 4.96 16.89
N ARG A 10 -2.67 6.16 17.09
CA ARG A 10 -1.77 6.79 16.12
C ARG A 10 -0.58 5.87 15.81
N ASP A 11 0.04 5.32 16.85
CA ASP A 11 1.22 4.48 16.69
C ASP A 11 0.86 3.13 16.07
N LEU A 12 -0.29 2.55 16.43
CA LEU A 12 -0.84 1.35 15.79
C LEU A 12 -1.04 1.56 14.28
N TYR A 13 -1.73 2.62 13.87
CA TYR A 13 -2.01 2.89 12.45
C TYR A 13 -0.74 3.26 11.68
N LYS A 14 0.17 4.04 12.28
CA LYS A 14 1.44 4.36 11.64
C LYS A 14 2.27 3.11 11.40
N LYS A 15 2.36 2.23 12.41
CA LYS A 15 3.07 0.96 12.31
C LYS A 15 2.45 0.07 11.23
N ASN A 16 1.14 -0.13 11.27
CA ASN A 16 0.48 -0.98 10.28
C ASN A 16 0.61 -0.43 8.85
N LEU A 17 0.53 0.89 8.65
CA LEU A 17 0.73 1.47 7.33
C LEU A 17 2.15 1.22 6.80
N LEU A 18 3.18 1.54 7.61
CA LEU A 18 4.57 1.59 7.15
C LEU A 18 5.30 0.24 7.22
N GLU A 19 4.87 -0.67 8.09
CA GLU A 19 5.57 -1.94 8.32
C GLU A 19 4.80 -3.15 7.79
N ASP A 20 3.55 -2.97 7.32
CA ASP A 20 2.70 -4.07 6.83
C ASP A 20 2.08 -3.72 5.47
N VAL A 21 1.19 -2.72 5.41
CA VAL A 21 0.43 -2.41 4.19
C VAL A 21 1.32 -1.93 3.04
N ILE A 22 2.15 -0.91 3.25
CA ILE A 22 3.01 -0.38 2.18
C ILE A 22 4.03 -1.41 1.70
N PRO A 23 4.76 -2.11 2.60
CA PRO A 23 5.64 -3.20 2.19
C PRO A 23 4.94 -4.30 1.38
N PHE A 24 3.68 -4.63 1.66
CA PHE A 24 2.93 -5.59 0.85
C PHE A 24 2.82 -5.12 -0.62
N TRP A 25 2.40 -3.87 -0.84
CA TRP A 25 2.27 -3.35 -2.20
C TRP A 25 3.64 -3.20 -2.90
N GLU A 26 4.67 -2.76 -2.20
CA GLU A 26 6.03 -2.64 -2.76
C GLU A 26 6.60 -3.98 -3.21
N ASN A 27 6.36 -5.05 -2.45
CA ASN A 27 6.93 -6.36 -2.73
C ASN A 27 6.15 -7.17 -3.78
N TYR A 28 4.82 -7.03 -3.83
CA TYR A 28 3.97 -7.94 -4.60
C TYR A 28 3.29 -7.32 -5.82
N SER A 29 3.09 -6.00 -5.83
CA SER A 29 2.29 -5.38 -6.89
C SER A 29 3.09 -4.86 -8.08
N LEU A 30 4.41 -4.63 -7.96
CA LEU A 30 5.18 -3.97 -9.02
C LEU A 30 5.32 -4.88 -10.25
N ASP A 31 4.84 -4.41 -11.40
CA ASP A 31 5.14 -5.03 -12.69
C ASP A 31 6.34 -4.33 -13.32
N TRP A 32 7.52 -4.89 -13.11
CA TRP A 32 8.77 -4.34 -13.65
C TRP A 32 8.96 -4.59 -15.15
N GLU A 33 8.24 -5.53 -15.75
CA GLU A 33 8.39 -5.89 -17.15
C GLU A 33 7.58 -4.95 -18.05
N HIS A 34 6.32 -4.67 -17.67
CA HIS A 34 5.42 -3.85 -18.49
C HIS A 34 5.05 -2.52 -17.85
N GLY A 35 5.48 -2.27 -16.61
CA GLY A 35 5.11 -1.10 -15.83
C GLY A 35 3.71 -1.18 -15.22
N GLY A 36 3.46 -0.28 -14.28
CA GLY A 36 2.24 -0.26 -13.48
C GLY A 36 2.26 -1.33 -12.39
N TYR A 37 1.07 -1.73 -11.95
CA TYR A 37 0.88 -2.56 -10.76
C TYR A 37 -0.12 -3.69 -10.99
N PHE A 38 0.16 -4.88 -10.46
CA PHE A 38 -0.81 -5.94 -10.26
C PHE A 38 -1.67 -5.64 -9.04
N THR A 39 -2.98 -5.64 -9.23
CA THR A 39 -3.94 -5.35 -8.14
C THR A 39 -4.76 -6.57 -7.73
N CYS A 40 -4.68 -7.64 -8.52
CA CYS A 40 -5.32 -8.92 -8.25
C CYS A 40 -4.30 -9.85 -7.58
N LEU A 41 -4.10 -9.61 -6.28
CA LEU A 41 -3.18 -10.34 -5.42
C LEU A 41 -3.98 -11.17 -4.41
N ASP A 42 -3.58 -12.42 -4.21
CA ASP A 42 -4.16 -13.25 -3.16
C ASP A 42 -3.61 -12.89 -1.76
N GLN A 43 -4.00 -13.66 -0.74
CA GLN A 43 -3.58 -13.42 0.65
C GLN A 43 -2.06 -13.55 0.88
N THR A 44 -1.35 -14.22 -0.03
CA THR A 44 0.10 -14.40 0.02
C THR A 44 0.86 -13.42 -0.87
N GLY A 45 0.15 -12.55 -1.60
CA GLY A 45 0.72 -11.63 -2.58
C GLY A 45 0.94 -12.26 -3.95
N GLN A 46 0.41 -13.45 -4.21
CA GLN A 46 0.52 -14.08 -5.53
C GLN A 46 -0.47 -13.43 -6.50
N VAL A 47 0.03 -13.06 -7.68
CA VAL A 47 -0.79 -12.51 -8.77
C VAL A 47 -1.69 -13.61 -9.33
N TYR A 48 -3.01 -13.37 -9.34
CA TYR A 48 -4.00 -14.28 -9.94
C TYR A 48 -4.70 -13.71 -11.18
N ASP A 49 -4.53 -12.41 -11.46
CA ASP A 49 -4.96 -11.75 -12.70
C ASP A 49 -3.99 -10.59 -13.02
N THR A 50 -3.68 -10.42 -14.30
CA THR A 50 -2.70 -9.44 -14.80
C THR A 50 -3.33 -8.17 -15.35
N ASP A 51 -4.66 -8.09 -15.47
CA ASP A 51 -5.35 -6.92 -15.99
C ASP A 51 -5.07 -5.66 -15.15
N LYS A 52 -4.85 -4.54 -15.85
CA LYS A 52 -4.46 -3.26 -15.25
C LYS A 52 -5.66 -2.34 -15.14
N PHE A 53 -6.34 -2.38 -13.99
CA PHE A 53 -7.46 -1.49 -13.69
C PHE A 53 -7.00 -0.04 -13.50
N THR A 54 -7.24 0.83 -14.50
CA THR A 54 -6.69 2.20 -14.55
C THR A 54 -6.95 3.03 -13.30
N TRP A 55 -8.12 2.90 -12.67
CA TRP A 55 -8.42 3.61 -11.42
C TRP A 55 -7.50 3.19 -10.27
N LEU A 56 -7.18 1.91 -10.17
CA LEU A 56 -6.29 1.40 -9.13
C LEU A 56 -4.83 1.77 -9.42
N GLN A 57 -4.44 1.79 -10.71
CA GLN A 57 -3.13 2.31 -11.12
C GLN A 57 -2.94 3.76 -10.65
N ALA A 58 -3.89 4.63 -10.95
CA ALA A 58 -3.82 6.04 -10.57
C ALA A 58 -3.83 6.24 -9.05
N ARG A 59 -4.63 5.46 -8.31
CA ARG A 59 -4.67 5.51 -6.84
C ARG A 59 -3.38 5.06 -6.19
N GLN A 60 -2.71 4.05 -6.75
CA GLN A 60 -1.44 3.58 -6.23
C GLN A 60 -0.33 4.62 -6.47
N VAL A 61 -0.25 5.19 -7.69
CA VAL A 61 0.67 6.33 -7.97
C VAL A 61 0.41 7.48 -6.99
N TRP A 62 -0.85 7.87 -6.81
CA TRP A 62 -1.21 8.96 -5.89
C TRP A 62 -0.81 8.63 -4.44
N THR A 63 -1.06 7.41 -3.98
CA THR A 63 -0.75 6.99 -2.60
C THR A 63 0.75 7.09 -2.33
N PHE A 64 1.58 6.48 -3.18
CA PHE A 64 3.04 6.54 -3.02
C PHE A 64 3.58 7.97 -3.16
N SER A 65 3.06 8.75 -4.11
CA SER A 65 3.45 10.17 -4.28
C SER A 65 3.06 11.01 -3.06
N MET A 66 1.89 10.77 -2.47
CA MET A 66 1.42 11.50 -1.29
C MET A 66 2.28 11.13 -0.07
N LEU A 67 2.56 9.84 0.14
CA LEU A 67 3.40 9.37 1.23
C LEU A 67 4.81 9.96 1.13
N TYR A 68 5.45 9.88 -0.04
CA TYR A 68 6.77 10.49 -0.27
C TYR A 68 6.82 11.98 0.10
N ASN A 69 5.73 12.71 -0.13
CA ASN A 69 5.65 14.15 0.14
C ASN A 69 5.29 14.50 1.59
N ARG A 70 4.73 13.58 2.38
CA ARG A 70 4.04 13.90 3.65
C ARG A 70 4.50 13.06 4.83
N VAL A 71 5.20 11.95 4.61
CA VAL A 71 5.62 10.98 5.63
C VAL A 71 7.12 10.79 5.56
#